data_AF-A0A1V3RVL5-F1
#
_entry.id   AF-A0A1V3RVL5-F1
#
_cell.length_a   1.000
_cell.length_b   1.000
_cell.length_c   1.000
_cell.angle_alpha   90.00
_cell.angle_beta   90.00
_cell.angle_gamma   90.00
#
_symmetry.space_group_name_H-M   'P 1'
#
loop_
_entity.id
_entity.type
_entity.pdbx_description
1 polymer ?
#
loop_
_entity_poly.entity_id
_entity_poly.type
_entity_poly.pdbx_seq_one_letter_code
_entity_poly.pdbx_strand_id
1 'polypeptide(L)'
;MNLTEPRELAPLLEAFLLASGKPQSMERLFELFEEGERPEPAVFKKALTLLGKSCEGRAFELKEVASGYRLQIREKFAPWVGRLWEERPQRYSRAMLETMALIAYRQPITRGEIEDVRGVAVNSHIVKTLLEREWIRVVGYRDVPGKPAMFATTKAFLDHFNLKNLDDLPPLAELRELEPEPMLEFDDAPVPQGLQELADASAEPEEPKEETSFHSLLLELDTMEEGLKTDFDDLLREGPGPEGESDELPEPDSESEPEPEPEPEPEPEPEPEPEPEPEEDILGVAEAREKLLAAVAALQPPEPELSDEEAEARALAEAIENERRQFDD
;
A
#
# COMPACT_ATOMS: atom_id res chain seq x y z
N MET A 1 4.81 -11.60 -38.61
CA MET A 1 4.71 -12.41 -37.39
C MET A 1 3.50 -13.30 -37.55
N ASN A 2 3.66 -14.62 -37.53
CA ASN A 2 2.57 -15.58 -37.58
C ASN A 2 1.97 -15.72 -36.18
N LEU A 3 0.88 -15.00 -35.93
CA LEU A 3 0.19 -15.00 -34.64
C LEU A 3 -0.54 -16.32 -34.34
N THR A 4 -0.65 -17.20 -35.34
CA THR A 4 -1.18 -18.56 -35.21
C THR A 4 -0.20 -19.55 -34.61
N GLU A 5 1.10 -19.24 -34.58
CA GLU A 5 2.12 -20.09 -33.97
C GLU A 5 2.38 -19.70 -32.51
N PRO A 6 2.24 -20.63 -31.54
CA PRO A 6 2.46 -20.32 -30.12
C PRO A 6 3.86 -19.78 -29.79
N ARG A 7 4.88 -20.12 -30.60
CA ARG A 7 6.28 -19.71 -30.40
C ARG A 7 6.53 -18.27 -30.80
N GLU A 8 5.86 -17.79 -31.84
CA GLU A 8 5.93 -16.39 -32.28
C GLU A 8 5.01 -15.50 -31.44
N LEU A 9 3.90 -16.05 -30.96
CA LEU A 9 2.95 -15.34 -30.09
C LEU A 9 3.52 -15.10 -28.68
N ALA A 10 4.32 -16.02 -28.13
CA ALA A 10 4.84 -15.90 -26.77
C ALA A 10 5.68 -14.62 -26.52
N PRO A 11 6.65 -14.23 -27.36
CA PRO A 11 7.36 -12.96 -27.23
C PRO A 11 6.47 -11.72 -27.35
N LEU A 12 5.41 -11.78 -28.17
CA LEU A 12 4.45 -10.69 -28.28
C LEU A 12 3.64 -10.53 -26.98
N LEU A 13 3.21 -11.65 -26.38
CA LEU A 13 2.56 -11.62 -25.07
C LEU A 13 3.50 -11.15 -23.96
N GLU A 14 4.78 -11.52 -24.03
CA GLU A 14 5.83 -10.98 -23.14
C GLU A 14 5.89 -9.46 -23.25
N ALA A 15 5.91 -8.92 -24.48
CA ALA A 15 5.94 -7.48 -24.73
C ALA A 15 4.70 -6.77 -24.17
N PHE A 16 3.49 -7.30 -24.38
CA PHE A 16 2.27 -6.72 -23.83
C PHE A 16 2.26 -6.72 -22.30
N LEU A 17 2.62 -7.85 -21.68
CA LEU A 17 2.65 -7.95 -20.22
C LEU A 17 3.71 -7.03 -19.61
N LEU A 18 4.88 -6.94 -20.22
CA LEU A 18 5.97 -6.08 -19.79
C LEU A 18 5.59 -4.59 -19.89
N ALA A 19 4.96 -4.18 -21.01
CA ALA A 19 4.53 -2.80 -21.22
C ALA A 19 3.39 -2.38 -20.29
N SER A 20 2.50 -3.31 -19.91
CA SER A 20 1.30 -2.98 -19.15
C SER A 20 1.53 -2.64 -17.67
N GLY A 21 2.57 -3.20 -17.06
CA GLY A 21 2.88 -3.03 -15.63
C GLY A 21 1.80 -3.48 -14.63
N LYS A 22 0.70 -4.09 -15.10
CA LYS A 22 -0.46 -4.51 -14.30
C LYS A 22 -0.95 -5.89 -14.78
N PRO A 23 -1.66 -6.66 -13.94
CA PRO A 23 -2.30 -7.90 -14.41
C PRO A 23 -3.23 -7.64 -15.60
N GLN A 24 -3.13 -8.47 -16.63
CA GLN A 24 -3.99 -8.41 -17.81
C GLN A 24 -4.84 -9.67 -17.91
N SER A 25 -6.15 -9.49 -18.00
CA SER A 25 -7.08 -10.60 -18.24
C SER A 25 -6.88 -11.16 -19.65
N MET A 26 -7.24 -12.44 -19.85
CA MET A 26 -7.19 -13.02 -21.19
C MET A 26 -8.05 -12.22 -22.17
N GLU A 27 -9.26 -11.83 -21.75
CA GLU A 27 -10.19 -11.02 -22.55
C GLU A 27 -9.55 -9.71 -23.00
N ARG A 28 -8.89 -8.99 -22.08
CA ARG A 28 -8.24 -7.74 -22.40
C ARG A 28 -7.07 -7.92 -23.37
N LEU A 29 -6.27 -8.97 -23.20
CA LEU A 29 -5.21 -9.29 -24.15
C LEU A 29 -5.76 -9.66 -25.53
N PHE A 30 -6.90 -10.36 -25.60
CA PHE A 30 -7.57 -10.69 -26.86
C PHE A 30 -8.08 -9.45 -27.60
N GLU A 31 -8.53 -8.42 -26.88
CA GLU A 31 -8.99 -7.15 -27.47
C GLU A 31 -7.89 -6.34 -28.14
N LEU A 32 -6.62 -6.60 -27.83
CA LEU A 32 -5.48 -5.92 -28.46
C LEU A 32 -5.23 -6.38 -29.90
N PHE A 33 -5.82 -7.51 -30.31
CA PHE A 33 -5.69 -8.05 -31.66
C PHE A 33 -6.87 -7.62 -32.53
N GLU A 34 -6.61 -7.28 -33.78
CA GLU A 34 -7.64 -7.07 -34.78
C GLU A 34 -8.39 -8.38 -35.11
N GLU A 35 -9.63 -8.28 -35.61
CA GLU A 35 -10.49 -9.46 -35.86
C GLU A 35 -9.87 -10.51 -36.78
N GLY A 36 -9.05 -10.10 -37.76
CA GLY A 36 -8.37 -11.00 -38.69
C GLY A 36 -7.08 -11.63 -38.16
N GLU A 37 -6.53 -11.07 -37.07
CA GLU A 37 -5.24 -11.45 -36.50
C GLU A 37 -5.38 -12.18 -35.16
N ARG A 38 -6.60 -12.25 -34.63
CA ARG A 38 -6.88 -12.83 -33.32
C ARG A 38 -6.57 -14.34 -33.33
N PRO A 39 -5.61 -14.79 -32.51
CA PRO A 39 -5.28 -16.20 -32.41
C PRO A 39 -6.40 -17.01 -31.75
N GLU A 40 -6.47 -18.30 -32.03
CA GLU A 40 -7.41 -19.19 -31.35
C GLU A 40 -7.11 -19.27 -29.83
N PRO A 41 -8.14 -19.39 -28.97
CA PRO A 41 -7.95 -19.49 -27.52
C PRO A 41 -7.02 -20.61 -27.06
N ALA A 42 -6.99 -21.73 -27.79
CA ALA A 42 -6.10 -22.85 -27.49
C ALA A 42 -4.63 -22.54 -27.79
N VAL A 43 -4.36 -21.80 -28.88
CA VAL A 43 -3.01 -21.34 -29.25
C VAL A 43 -2.52 -20.33 -28.22
N PHE A 44 -3.38 -19.42 -27.80
CA PHE A 44 -3.07 -18.40 -26.79
C PHE A 44 -2.65 -19.00 -25.44
N LYS A 45 -3.43 -19.96 -24.92
CA LYS A 45 -3.08 -20.67 -23.67
C LYS A 45 -1.76 -21.45 -23.79
N LYS A 46 -1.50 -22.06 -24.95
CA LYS A 46 -0.22 -22.72 -25.23
C LYS A 46 0.93 -21.71 -25.26
N ALA A 47 0.74 -20.54 -25.85
CA ALA A 47 1.74 -19.48 -25.88
C ALA A 47 2.07 -18.97 -24.46
N LEU A 48 1.08 -18.73 -23.60
CA LEU A 48 1.30 -18.38 -22.19
C LEU A 48 2.07 -19.48 -21.42
N THR A 49 1.73 -20.74 -21.67
CA THR A 49 2.45 -21.88 -21.06
C THR A 49 3.91 -21.94 -21.52
N LEU A 50 4.17 -21.67 -22.80
CA LEU A 50 5.53 -21.58 -23.34
C LEU A 50 6.28 -20.39 -22.77
N LEU A 51 5.62 -19.24 -22.65
CA LEU A 51 6.19 -18.04 -22.04
C LEU A 51 6.63 -18.33 -20.60
N GLY A 52 5.76 -18.94 -19.79
CA GLY A 52 6.08 -19.33 -18.42
C GLY A 52 7.32 -20.22 -18.33
N LYS A 53 7.44 -21.21 -19.21
CA LYS A 53 8.64 -22.07 -19.30
C LYS A 53 9.88 -21.29 -19.73
N SER A 54 9.75 -20.34 -20.66
CA SER A 54 10.88 -19.52 -21.11
C SER A 54 11.38 -18.53 -20.05
N CYS A 55 10.54 -18.20 -19.05
CA CYS A 55 10.91 -17.42 -17.88
C CYS A 55 11.66 -18.25 -16.82
N GLU A 56 11.76 -19.57 -16.97
CA GLU A 56 12.55 -20.41 -16.05
C GLU A 56 14.04 -20.01 -16.12
N GLY A 57 14.65 -19.73 -14.97
CA GLY A 57 16.03 -19.27 -14.88
C GLY A 57 16.23 -17.75 -15.06
N ARG A 58 15.21 -16.99 -15.47
CA ARG A 58 15.29 -15.52 -15.59
C ARG A 58 15.04 -14.81 -14.25
N ALA A 59 15.28 -13.49 -14.23
CA ALA A 59 15.04 -12.65 -13.06
C ALA A 59 13.55 -12.45 -12.73
N PHE A 60 12.71 -12.51 -13.74
CA PHE A 60 11.26 -12.39 -13.66
C PHE A 60 10.56 -13.72 -13.93
N GLU A 61 9.28 -13.78 -13.57
CA GLU A 61 8.41 -14.92 -13.77
C GLU A 61 7.03 -14.48 -14.26
N LEU A 62 6.36 -15.36 -14.98
CA LEU A 62 4.96 -15.20 -15.34
C LEU A 62 4.10 -15.75 -14.20
N LYS A 63 3.30 -14.88 -13.58
CA LYS A 63 2.35 -15.25 -12.53
C LYS A 63 0.93 -15.03 -13.00
N GLU A 64 0.07 -16.01 -12.71
CA GLU A 64 -1.37 -15.91 -12.90
C GLU A 64 -2.02 -15.57 -11.55
N VAL A 65 -2.78 -14.48 -11.54
CA VAL A 65 -3.52 -13.91 -10.40
C VAL A 65 -5.01 -13.79 -10.75
N ALA A 66 -5.85 -13.42 -9.80
CA ALA A 66 -7.31 -13.33 -9.98
C ALA A 66 -7.73 -12.42 -11.15
N SER A 67 -7.02 -11.32 -11.39
CA SER A 67 -7.30 -10.42 -12.51
C SER A 67 -6.66 -10.83 -13.84
N GLY A 68 -5.78 -11.84 -13.86
CA GLY A 68 -5.18 -12.37 -15.08
C GLY A 68 -3.69 -12.68 -14.96
N TYR A 69 -2.91 -12.37 -15.99
CA TYR A 69 -1.48 -12.68 -16.04
C TYR A 69 -0.63 -11.43 -15.84
N ARG A 70 0.49 -11.55 -15.14
CA ARG A 70 1.51 -10.49 -15.04
C ARG A 70 2.91 -11.05 -15.06
N LEU A 71 3.87 -10.24 -15.50
CA LEU A 71 5.28 -10.48 -15.27
C LEU A 71 5.69 -9.77 -13.97
N GLN A 72 6.35 -10.50 -13.09
CA GLN A 72 6.84 -9.96 -11.83
C GLN A 72 8.26 -10.45 -11.54
N ILE A 73 9.01 -9.68 -10.76
CA ILE A 73 10.34 -10.08 -10.36
C ILE A 73 10.23 -11.21 -9.32
N ARG A 74 11.10 -12.22 -9.43
CA ARG A 74 11.11 -13.32 -8.46
C ARG A 74 11.45 -12.79 -7.07
N GLU A 75 10.78 -13.33 -6.06
CA GLU A 75 10.94 -12.94 -4.66
C GLU A 75 12.40 -12.99 -4.18
N LYS A 76 13.20 -13.93 -4.69
CA LYS A 76 14.63 -14.04 -4.41
C LYS A 76 15.44 -12.78 -4.71
N PHE A 77 14.95 -11.86 -5.54
CA PHE A 77 15.63 -10.59 -5.85
C PHE A 77 15.02 -9.39 -5.12
N ALA A 78 13.90 -9.55 -4.40
CA ALA A 78 13.19 -8.46 -3.75
C ALA A 78 14.07 -7.57 -2.83
N PRO A 79 15.03 -8.11 -2.04
CA PRO A 79 15.87 -7.29 -1.17
C PRO A 79 16.80 -6.30 -1.92
N TRP A 80 17.12 -6.59 -3.18
CA TRP A 80 17.95 -5.72 -4.02
C TRP A 80 17.11 -4.76 -4.83
N VAL A 81 16.02 -5.25 -5.45
CA VAL A 81 15.12 -4.41 -6.24
C VAL A 81 14.46 -3.35 -5.36
N GLY A 82 14.13 -3.69 -4.11
CA GLY A 82 13.59 -2.75 -3.14
C GLY A 82 14.46 -1.52 -2.89
N ARG A 83 15.77 -1.58 -3.16
CA ARG A 83 16.70 -0.44 -3.02
C ARG A 83 16.59 0.58 -4.15
N LEU A 84 15.88 0.24 -5.23
CA LEU A 84 15.67 1.16 -6.35
C LEU A 84 14.73 2.31 -5.98
N TRP A 85 13.84 2.09 -5.02
CA TRP A 85 12.96 3.13 -4.51
C TRP A 85 13.62 3.85 -3.33
N GLU A 86 13.68 5.18 -3.39
CA GLU A 86 14.25 6.03 -2.33
C GLU A 86 13.45 5.90 -1.02
N GLU A 87 12.14 5.76 -1.14
CA GLU A 87 11.24 5.57 -0.01
C GLU A 87 10.84 4.09 0.10
N ARG A 88 11.13 3.48 1.27
CA ARG A 88 10.66 2.12 1.53
C ARG A 88 9.15 2.16 1.74
N PRO A 89 8.38 1.30 1.05
CA PRO A 89 6.95 1.20 1.32
C PRO A 89 6.71 0.84 2.79
N GLN A 90 5.83 1.61 3.44
CA GLN A 90 5.52 1.43 4.85
C GLN A 90 5.05 -0.01 5.12
N ARG A 91 5.70 -0.68 6.09
CA ARG A 91 5.30 -2.03 6.49
C ARG A 91 3.91 -2.00 7.11
N TYR A 92 3.08 -2.97 6.77
CA TYR A 92 1.76 -3.12 7.40
C TYR A 92 1.91 -3.58 8.84
N SER A 93 1.12 -3.01 9.74
CA SER A 93 1.11 -3.43 11.14
C SER A 93 0.56 -4.85 11.29
N ARG A 94 1.03 -5.55 12.32
CA ARG A 94 0.53 -6.89 12.65
C ARG A 94 -0.99 -6.92 12.83
N ALA A 95 -1.54 -5.92 13.53
CA ALA A 95 -2.99 -5.81 13.75
C ALA A 95 -3.79 -5.67 12.43
N MET A 96 -3.24 -4.97 11.44
CA MET A 96 -3.87 -4.85 10.11
C MET A 96 -3.86 -6.20 9.39
N LEU A 97 -2.72 -6.90 9.38
CA LEU A 97 -2.59 -8.20 8.73
C LEU A 97 -3.48 -9.27 9.40
N GLU A 98 -3.56 -9.28 10.74
CA GLU A 98 -4.46 -10.16 11.49
C GLU A 98 -5.94 -9.90 11.16
N THR A 99 -6.35 -8.63 11.14
CA THR A 99 -7.72 -8.23 10.79
C THR A 99 -8.07 -8.67 9.37
N MET A 100 -7.17 -8.44 8.43
CA MET A 100 -7.35 -8.84 7.04
C MET A 100 -7.40 -10.37 6.88
N ALA A 101 -6.55 -11.11 7.58
CA ALA A 101 -6.57 -12.58 7.58
C ALA A 101 -7.91 -13.11 8.08
N LEU A 102 -8.45 -12.55 9.17
CA LEU A 102 -9.77 -12.94 9.67
C LEU A 102 -10.87 -12.70 8.63
N ILE A 103 -10.84 -11.57 7.91
CA ILE A 103 -11.79 -11.30 6.83
C ILE A 103 -11.62 -12.33 5.70
N ALA A 104 -10.39 -12.65 5.28
CA ALA A 104 -10.14 -13.59 4.20
C ALA A 104 -10.69 -15.01 4.50
N TYR A 105 -10.45 -15.53 5.71
CA TYR A 105 -10.86 -16.89 6.11
C TYR A 105 -12.31 -17.01 6.60
N ARG A 106 -12.93 -15.93 7.08
CA ARG A 106 -14.28 -15.96 7.69
C ARG A 106 -15.33 -15.07 7.01
N GLN A 107 -15.03 -14.50 5.85
CA GLN A 107 -16.01 -13.74 5.08
C GLN A 107 -17.27 -14.56 4.77
N PRO A 108 -18.47 -13.94 4.79
CA PRO A 108 -18.73 -12.54 5.17
C PRO A 108 -18.73 -12.34 6.70
N ILE A 109 -17.96 -11.36 7.18
CA ILE A 109 -17.78 -11.10 8.64
C ILE A 109 -17.99 -9.62 8.98
N THR A 110 -18.54 -9.35 10.16
CA THR A 110 -18.78 -8.00 10.70
C THR A 110 -17.65 -7.52 11.59
N ARG A 111 -17.56 -6.21 11.86
CA ARG A 111 -16.54 -5.66 12.78
C ARG A 111 -16.61 -6.30 14.18
N GLY A 112 -17.81 -6.48 14.73
CA GLY A 112 -18.00 -7.08 16.06
C GLY A 112 -17.48 -8.52 16.12
N GLU A 113 -17.80 -9.34 15.11
CA GLU A 113 -17.29 -10.72 15.03
C GLU A 113 -15.76 -10.78 14.93
N ILE A 114 -15.11 -9.79 14.30
CA ILE A 114 -13.65 -9.69 14.27
C ILE A 114 -13.09 -9.38 15.68
N GLU A 115 -13.71 -8.42 16.38
CA GLU A 115 -13.33 -8.03 17.74
C GLU A 115 -13.49 -9.20 18.72
N ASP A 116 -14.59 -9.95 18.62
CA ASP A 116 -14.88 -11.12 19.45
C ASP A 116 -13.81 -12.21 19.27
N VAL A 117 -13.35 -12.45 18.04
CA VAL A 117 -12.30 -13.46 17.76
C VAL A 117 -10.93 -12.99 18.22
N ARG A 118 -10.62 -11.69 18.11
CA ARG A 118 -9.32 -11.14 18.52
C ARG A 118 -9.23 -10.87 20.02
N GLY A 119 -10.35 -10.73 20.71
CA GLY A 119 -10.41 -10.35 22.13
C GLY A 119 -9.99 -8.89 22.41
N VAL A 120 -9.78 -8.08 21.37
CA VAL A 120 -9.39 -6.67 21.46
C VAL A 120 -10.14 -5.85 20.41
N ALA A 121 -10.42 -4.60 20.75
CA ALA A 121 -11.07 -3.66 19.84
C ALA A 121 -10.25 -3.47 18.54
N VAL A 122 -10.94 -3.40 17.40
CA VAL A 122 -10.31 -3.16 16.11
C VAL A 122 -10.31 -1.65 15.86
N ASN A 123 -9.13 -1.08 15.65
CA ASN A 123 -9.03 0.34 15.30
C ASN A 123 -9.80 0.61 13.99
N SER A 124 -10.78 1.52 14.03
CA SER A 124 -11.59 1.93 12.87
C SER A 124 -10.75 2.38 11.68
N HIS A 125 -9.55 2.93 11.92
CA HIS A 125 -8.63 3.31 10.85
C HIS A 125 -8.15 2.12 10.02
N ILE A 126 -7.94 0.94 10.65
CA ILE A 126 -7.52 -0.28 9.93
C ILE A 126 -8.57 -0.67 8.89
N VAL A 127 -9.84 -0.73 9.30
CA VAL A 127 -10.95 -1.09 8.39
C VAL A 127 -11.07 -0.05 7.28
N LYS A 128 -10.94 1.24 7.61
CA LYS A 128 -10.96 2.33 6.61
C LYS A 128 -9.82 2.17 5.60
N THR A 129 -8.58 1.95 6.04
CA THR A 129 -7.44 1.74 5.13
C THR A 129 -7.60 0.50 4.25
N LEU A 130 -8.16 -0.59 4.78
CA LEU A 130 -8.41 -1.81 3.98
C LEU A 130 -9.48 -1.57 2.89
N LEU A 131 -10.49 -0.74 3.17
CA LEU A 131 -11.50 -0.32 2.19
C LEU A 131 -10.92 0.63 1.14
N GLU A 132 -10.12 1.62 1.55
CA GLU A 132 -9.47 2.60 0.66
C GLU A 132 -8.47 1.94 -0.31
N ARG A 133 -7.77 0.90 0.15
CA ARG A 133 -6.89 0.07 -0.70
C ARG A 133 -7.63 -0.94 -1.55
N GLU A 134 -8.96 -0.93 -1.49
CA GLU A 134 -9.86 -1.86 -2.17
C GLU A 134 -9.58 -3.33 -1.85
N TRP A 135 -8.92 -3.67 -0.75
CA TRP A 135 -8.65 -5.07 -0.39
C TRP A 135 -9.89 -5.77 0.17
N ILE A 136 -10.75 -4.99 0.83
CA ILE A 136 -12.05 -5.44 1.30
C ILE A 136 -13.15 -4.55 0.75
N ARG A 137 -14.38 -5.06 0.74
CA ARG A 137 -15.59 -4.33 0.37
C ARG A 137 -16.74 -4.71 1.29
N VAL A 138 -17.74 -3.84 1.37
CA VAL A 138 -19.00 -4.16 2.05
C VAL A 138 -19.86 -5.00 1.12
N VAL A 139 -20.29 -6.18 1.57
CA VAL A 139 -21.15 -7.09 0.80
C VAL A 139 -22.62 -7.00 1.20
N GLY A 140 -22.92 -6.41 2.35
CA GLY A 140 -24.26 -6.24 2.88
C GLY A 140 -24.23 -5.86 4.36
N TYR A 141 -25.39 -5.91 4.99
CA TYR A 141 -25.56 -5.59 6.42
C TYR A 141 -26.22 -6.77 7.12
N ARG A 142 -25.78 -7.09 8.34
CA ARG A 142 -26.35 -8.18 9.13
C ARG A 142 -27.70 -7.74 9.73
N ASP A 143 -28.67 -8.65 9.78
CA ASP A 143 -30.00 -8.39 10.37
C ASP A 143 -29.99 -8.57 11.89
N VAL A 144 -29.24 -7.71 12.57
CA VAL A 144 -29.16 -7.61 14.04
C VAL A 144 -29.28 -6.13 14.45
N PRO A 145 -29.58 -5.81 15.72
CA PRO A 145 -29.64 -4.42 16.18
C PRO A 145 -28.39 -3.63 15.78
N GLY A 146 -28.58 -2.45 15.19
CA GLY A 146 -27.50 -1.62 14.66
C GLY A 146 -27.05 -1.95 13.22
N LYS A 147 -27.59 -3.01 12.61
CA LYS A 147 -27.33 -3.43 11.21
C LYS A 147 -25.87 -3.25 10.79
N PRO A 148 -24.91 -3.97 11.42
CA PRO A 148 -23.49 -3.78 11.12
C PRO A 148 -23.15 -4.25 9.70
N ALA A 149 -22.22 -3.54 9.06
CA ALA A 149 -21.70 -3.88 7.75
C ALA A 149 -20.92 -5.22 7.79
N MET A 150 -21.11 -6.04 6.76
CA MET A 150 -20.36 -7.27 6.52
C MET A 150 -19.29 -7.03 5.46
N PHE A 151 -18.07 -7.46 5.75
CA PHE A 151 -16.90 -7.31 4.89
C PHE A 151 -16.55 -8.63 4.20
N ALA A 152 -16.04 -8.50 2.98
CA ALA A 152 -15.44 -9.57 2.20
C ALA A 152 -14.24 -9.04 1.42
N THR A 153 -13.33 -9.93 1.04
CA THR A 153 -12.17 -9.62 0.19
C THR A 153 -12.57 -9.33 -1.26
N THR A 154 -11.69 -8.66 -1.99
CA THR A 154 -11.85 -8.30 -3.41
C THR A 154 -10.84 -9.02 -4.30
N LYS A 155 -10.93 -8.79 -5.62
CA LYS A 155 -9.89 -9.23 -6.56
C LYS A 155 -8.55 -8.52 -6.34
N ALA A 156 -8.56 -7.25 -5.93
CA ALA A 156 -7.34 -6.50 -5.64
C ALA A 156 -6.55 -7.13 -4.48
N PHE A 157 -7.25 -7.66 -3.47
CA PHE A 157 -6.62 -8.47 -2.43
C PHE A 157 -5.92 -9.70 -3.02
N LEU A 158 -6.64 -10.49 -3.84
CA LEU A 158 -6.07 -11.69 -4.46
C LEU A 158 -4.85 -11.36 -5.34
N ASP A 159 -4.92 -10.28 -6.11
CA ASP A 159 -3.81 -9.81 -6.95
C ASP A 159 -2.59 -9.34 -6.15
N HIS A 160 -2.83 -8.73 -4.98
CA HIS A 160 -1.75 -8.32 -4.08
C HIS A 160 -1.03 -9.53 -3.49
N PHE A 161 -1.79 -10.56 -3.07
CA PHE A 161 -1.25 -11.78 -2.48
C PHE A 161 -0.86 -12.87 -3.49
N ASN A 162 -0.88 -12.57 -4.79
CA ASN A 162 -0.53 -13.51 -5.86
C ASN A 162 -1.43 -14.77 -5.94
N LEU A 163 -2.71 -14.64 -5.59
CA LEU A 163 -3.70 -15.72 -5.55
C LEU A 163 -4.63 -15.64 -6.76
N LYS A 164 -5.11 -16.79 -7.25
CA LYS A 164 -6.11 -16.84 -8.34
C LYS A 164 -7.52 -16.83 -7.77
N ASN A 165 -7.71 -17.55 -6.69
CA ASN A 165 -8.97 -17.68 -5.99
C ASN A 165 -8.72 -17.71 -4.47
N LEU A 166 -9.80 -17.72 -3.70
CA LEU A 166 -9.72 -17.79 -2.24
C LEU A 166 -9.35 -19.20 -1.72
N ASP A 167 -9.55 -20.23 -2.54
CA ASP A 167 -9.25 -21.62 -2.19
C ASP A 167 -7.73 -21.89 -2.21
N ASP A 168 -6.95 -21.03 -2.89
CA ASP A 168 -5.48 -21.04 -2.89
C ASP A 168 -4.88 -20.56 -1.56
N LEU A 169 -5.70 -20.08 -0.61
CA LEU A 169 -5.23 -19.70 0.73
C LEU A 169 -4.80 -20.95 1.52
N PRO A 170 -3.64 -20.91 2.21
CA PRO A 170 -3.19 -22.02 3.04
C PRO A 170 -4.26 -22.42 4.07
N PRO A 171 -4.59 -23.70 4.24
CA PRO A 171 -5.55 -24.10 5.25
C PRO A 171 -5.04 -23.72 6.64
N LEU A 172 -5.95 -23.33 7.54
CA LEU A 172 -5.61 -22.88 8.89
C LEU A 172 -4.80 -23.91 9.71
N ALA A 173 -4.87 -25.19 9.34
CA ALA A 173 -4.07 -26.25 9.95
C ALA A 173 -2.57 -26.13 9.62
N GLU A 174 -2.22 -25.80 8.38
CA GLU A 174 -0.84 -25.65 7.92
C GLU A 174 -0.18 -24.38 8.48
N LEU A 175 -0.96 -23.33 8.75
CA LEU A 175 -0.45 -22.09 9.36
C LEU A 175 0.12 -22.30 10.76
N ARG A 176 -0.41 -23.27 11.53
CA ARG A 176 0.11 -23.59 12.88
C ARG A 176 1.48 -24.24 12.84
N GLU A 177 1.82 -24.92 11.74
CA GLU A 177 3.12 -25.55 11.53
C GLU A 177 4.15 -24.56 10.96
N LEU A 178 3.66 -23.51 10.29
CA LEU A 178 4.45 -22.42 9.73
C LEU A 178 4.82 -21.33 10.72
N GLU A 179 4.23 -21.30 11.93
CA GLU A 179 4.65 -20.36 12.99
C GLU A 179 6.13 -20.61 13.30
N PRO A 180 7.05 -19.73 12.83
CA PRO A 180 8.40 -19.76 13.34
C PRO A 180 8.29 -19.42 14.82
N GLU A 181 9.11 -20.05 15.67
CA GLU A 181 9.25 -19.58 17.06
C GLU A 181 9.39 -18.06 17.05
N PRO A 182 8.75 -17.33 17.99
CA PRO A 182 8.78 -15.89 18.00
C PRO A 182 10.22 -15.43 18.05
N MET A 183 10.76 -15.10 16.88
CA MET A 183 11.97 -14.33 16.76
C MET A 183 11.58 -12.99 17.34
N LEU A 184 11.92 -12.78 18.61
CA LEU A 184 11.99 -11.47 19.20
C LEU A 184 13.00 -10.71 18.36
N GLU A 185 12.53 -10.04 17.31
CA GLU A 185 13.22 -8.89 16.73
C GLU A 185 13.19 -7.82 17.82
N PHE A 186 14.07 -7.96 18.81
CA PHE A 186 14.64 -6.78 19.43
C PHE A 186 15.34 -6.07 18.27
N ASP A 187 14.80 -4.91 17.88
CA ASP A 187 15.59 -3.92 17.16
C ASP A 187 16.77 -3.54 18.08
N ASP A 188 17.81 -4.39 18.13
CA ASP A 188 19.13 -4.07 18.65
C ASP A 188 19.81 -3.10 17.66
N ALA A 189 19.15 -1.97 17.40
CA ALA A 189 19.88 -0.79 16.98
C ALA A 189 20.73 -0.41 18.21
N PRO A 190 22.07 -0.43 18.14
CA PRO A 190 22.88 -0.01 19.26
C PRO A 190 22.48 1.41 19.63
N VAL A 191 22.04 1.59 20.88
CA VAL A 191 21.71 2.92 21.42
C VAL A 191 22.91 3.84 21.14
N PRO A 192 22.71 4.98 20.45
CA PRO A 192 23.80 5.91 20.18
C PRO A 192 24.51 6.27 21.49
N GLN A 193 25.85 6.16 21.52
CA GLN A 193 26.62 6.34 22.76
C GLN A 193 26.29 7.64 23.50
N GLY A 194 25.95 8.72 22.78
CA GLY A 194 25.55 9.98 23.41
C GLY A 194 24.23 9.94 24.20
N LEU A 195 23.29 9.05 23.86
CA LEU A 195 22.07 8.85 24.64
C LEU A 195 22.32 7.98 25.88
N GLN A 196 23.24 7.01 25.76
CA GLN A 196 23.69 6.19 26.88
C GLN A 196 24.43 7.05 27.92
N GLU A 197 25.32 7.93 27.47
CA GLU A 197 26.07 8.86 28.33
C GLU A 197 25.17 9.87 29.04
N LEU A 198 24.09 10.34 28.40
CA LEU A 198 23.10 11.23 29.03
C LEU A 198 22.25 10.50 30.07
N ALA A 199 21.90 9.23 29.83
CA ALA A 199 21.18 8.40 30.79
C ALA A 199 22.06 8.07 32.01
N ASP A 200 23.32 7.72 31.78
CA ASP A 200 24.31 7.43 32.83
C ASP A 200 24.69 8.71 33.61
N ALA A 201 24.71 9.89 32.97
CA ALA A 201 24.97 11.16 33.62
C ALA A 201 23.77 11.72 34.40
N SER A 202 22.55 11.28 34.06
CA SER A 202 21.31 11.63 34.78
C SER A 202 20.97 10.63 35.89
N ALA A 203 21.73 9.53 36.02
CA ALA A 203 21.59 8.58 37.10
C ALA A 203 22.33 9.09 38.35
N GLU A 204 21.58 9.62 39.32
CA GLU A 204 22.13 9.81 40.67
C GLU A 204 22.43 8.42 41.29
N PRO A 205 23.49 8.29 42.10
CA PRO A 205 23.79 7.03 42.77
C PRO A 205 22.72 6.76 43.84
N GLU A 206 21.65 6.07 43.46
CA GLU A 206 20.71 5.50 44.41
C GLU A 206 21.35 4.30 45.13
N GLU A 207 21.33 4.33 46.46
CA GLU A 207 21.52 3.15 47.29
C GLU A 207 20.51 2.07 46.88
N PRO A 208 20.86 0.77 46.93
CA PRO A 208 19.97 -0.29 46.48
C PRO A 208 18.74 -0.34 47.37
N LYS A 209 17.61 0.18 46.89
CA LYS A 209 16.30 -0.04 47.49
C LYS A 209 15.72 -1.31 46.88
N GLU A 210 15.44 -2.25 47.77
CA GLU A 210 14.92 -3.58 47.52
C GLU A 210 13.73 -3.54 46.54
N GLU A 211 13.71 -4.50 45.61
CA GLU A 211 12.60 -4.75 44.70
C GLU A 211 11.27 -4.74 45.47
N THR A 212 10.46 -3.70 45.30
CA THR A 212 9.09 -3.71 45.79
C THR A 212 8.31 -4.68 44.92
N SER A 213 8.19 -5.92 45.43
CA SER A 213 7.29 -6.94 44.90
C SER A 213 5.95 -6.32 44.51
N PHE A 214 5.40 -6.75 43.37
CA PHE A 214 4.13 -6.31 42.79
C PHE A 214 2.97 -6.24 43.80
N HIS A 215 3.06 -7.02 44.88
CA HIS A 215 2.10 -7.03 45.98
C HIS A 215 2.11 -5.74 46.83
N SER A 216 3.26 -5.09 46.97
CA SER A 216 3.42 -3.80 47.67
C SER A 216 2.71 -2.67 46.92
N LEU A 217 2.84 -2.66 45.59
CA LEU A 217 2.21 -1.64 44.75
C LEU A 217 0.68 -1.80 44.70
N LEU A 218 0.18 -3.02 44.78
CA LEU A 218 -1.26 -3.32 44.89
C LEU A 218 -1.85 -2.83 46.22
N LEU A 219 -1.13 -2.99 47.32
CA LEU A 219 -1.54 -2.50 48.64
C LEU A 219 -1.55 -0.97 48.72
N GLU A 220 -0.61 -0.30 48.05
CA GLU A 220 -0.58 1.16 47.95
C GLU A 220 -1.77 1.69 47.15
N LEU A 221 -2.15 1.00 46.05
CA LEU A 221 -3.30 1.39 45.23
C LEU A 221 -4.63 1.29 46.01
N ASP A 222 -4.82 0.21 46.79
CA ASP A 222 -6.00 0.03 47.66
C ASP A 222 -6.09 1.15 48.70
N THR A 223 -4.97 1.56 49.30
CA THR A 223 -4.96 2.66 50.27
C THR A 223 -5.22 4.04 49.66
N MET A 224 -4.94 4.22 48.37
CA MET A 224 -5.28 5.45 47.65
C MET A 224 -6.77 5.50 47.27
N GLU A 225 -7.43 4.35 47.09
CA GLU A 225 -8.87 4.26 46.80
C GLU A 225 -9.75 4.59 48.02
N GLU A 226 -9.30 4.29 49.25
CA GLU A 226 -10.04 4.62 50.48
C GLU A 226 -10.19 6.14 50.74
N GLY A 227 -9.43 6.98 50.03
CA GLY A 227 -9.46 8.44 50.14
C GLY A 227 -10.33 9.16 49.11
N LEU A 228 -10.78 8.48 48.04
CA LEU A 228 -11.69 9.07 47.06
C LEU A 228 -13.13 8.97 47.55
N LYS A 229 -13.67 10.08 48.05
CA LYS A 229 -15.12 10.27 48.14
C LYS A 229 -15.68 10.26 46.72
N THR A 230 -16.30 9.16 46.31
CA THR A 230 -17.17 9.12 45.15
C THR A 230 -18.44 9.91 45.49
N ASP A 231 -18.41 11.21 45.28
CA ASP A 231 -19.60 12.07 45.33
C ASP A 231 -20.42 11.84 44.05
N PHE A 232 -20.97 10.63 43.91
CA PHE A 232 -21.92 10.26 42.86
C PHE A 232 -23.34 10.45 43.41
N ASP A 233 -23.71 11.68 43.74
CA ASP A 233 -25.09 12.02 44.14
C ASP A 233 -25.57 13.39 43.61
N ASP A 234 -24.93 13.91 42.55
CA ASP A 234 -25.24 15.24 41.98
C ASP A 234 -25.78 15.21 40.54
N LEU A 235 -26.23 14.05 40.05
CA LEU A 235 -26.88 13.92 38.72
C LEU A 235 -28.33 13.42 38.75
N LEU A 236 -28.98 13.41 39.92
CA LEU A 236 -30.39 13.00 40.05
C LEU A 236 -31.28 14.01 40.80
N ARG A 237 -31.00 15.31 40.66
CA ARG A 237 -31.88 16.34 41.23
C ARG A 237 -31.98 17.60 40.40
N GLU A 238 -32.86 17.58 39.41
CA GLU A 238 -33.72 18.71 39.07
C GLU A 238 -34.90 18.21 38.23
N GLY A 239 -35.99 17.87 38.91
CA GLY A 239 -37.30 17.94 38.29
C GLY A 239 -37.91 19.29 38.66
N PRO A 240 -38.60 19.98 37.75
CA PRO A 240 -39.62 20.93 38.12
C PRO A 240 -40.99 20.27 37.95
N GLY A 241 -41.82 20.39 38.98
CA GLY A 241 -43.27 20.38 38.84
C GLY A 241 -43.85 21.42 39.79
N PRO A 242 -45.17 21.64 39.82
CA PRO A 242 -46.20 21.44 38.79
C PRO A 242 -47.01 22.74 38.57
N GLU A 243 -48.24 22.62 38.05
CA GLU A 243 -49.28 23.66 37.75
C GLU A 243 -49.26 24.14 36.29
N GLY A 244 -50.32 24.07 35.48
CA GLY A 244 -51.69 23.60 35.62
C GLY A 244 -52.45 23.85 34.30
N GLU A 245 -53.32 22.88 33.94
CA GLU A 245 -54.55 22.97 33.11
C GLU A 245 -54.62 23.84 31.83
N SER A 246 -54.83 23.21 30.67
CA SER A 246 -56.17 23.16 30.02
C SER A 246 -56.14 22.44 28.65
N ASP A 247 -57.17 21.61 28.44
CA ASP A 247 -57.63 21.04 27.16
C ASP A 247 -57.71 22.07 26.01
N GLU A 248 -57.40 21.63 24.79
CA GLU A 248 -58.31 21.69 23.60
C GLU A 248 -57.55 21.43 22.29
N LEU A 249 -57.99 20.41 21.55
CA LEU A 249 -57.97 20.35 20.09
C LEU A 249 -59.42 20.54 19.64
N PRO A 250 -59.70 21.30 18.57
CA PRO A 250 -59.72 20.66 17.26
C PRO A 250 -59.29 21.52 16.04
N GLU A 251 -59.15 20.79 14.93
CA GLU A 251 -58.80 21.02 13.52
C GLU A 251 -59.48 22.21 12.76
N PRO A 252 -59.47 22.24 11.40
CA PRO A 252 -58.39 22.57 10.46
C PRO A 252 -58.80 23.75 9.56
N ASP A 253 -57.86 24.35 8.82
CA ASP A 253 -58.07 24.92 7.47
C ASP A 253 -56.92 25.89 7.16
N SER A 254 -56.25 25.67 6.03
CA SER A 254 -56.26 26.60 4.90
C SER A 254 -55.02 26.38 4.04
N GLU A 255 -55.32 25.98 2.81
CA GLU A 255 -54.54 26.01 1.59
C GLU A 255 -53.40 27.05 1.57
N SER A 256 -52.19 26.58 1.26
CA SER A 256 -51.09 27.41 0.78
C SER A 256 -50.50 26.75 -0.46
N GLU A 257 -50.47 27.55 -1.52
CA GLU A 257 -50.06 27.26 -2.89
C GLU A 257 -48.62 26.73 -3.04
N PRO A 258 -48.29 26.10 -4.17
CA PRO A 258 -46.97 25.50 -4.40
C PRO A 258 -45.87 26.56 -4.50
N GLU A 259 -44.74 26.29 -3.82
CA GLU A 259 -43.50 27.06 -3.98
C GLU A 259 -42.99 26.97 -5.44
N PRO A 260 -42.48 28.07 -6.02
CA PRO A 260 -41.95 28.07 -7.38
C PRO A 260 -40.61 27.34 -7.46
N GLU A 261 -40.41 26.60 -8.55
CA GLU A 261 -39.12 25.99 -8.91
C GLU A 261 -38.01 27.06 -8.99
N PRO A 262 -36.79 26.78 -8.49
CA PRO A 262 -35.68 27.71 -8.62
C PRO A 262 -35.20 27.79 -10.07
N GLU A 263 -35.04 29.01 -10.57
CA GLU A 263 -34.41 29.32 -11.86
C GLU A 263 -32.94 28.84 -11.89
N PRO A 264 -32.41 28.45 -13.06
CA PRO A 264 -31.02 28.00 -13.18
C PRO A 264 -30.04 29.15 -12.92
N GLU A 265 -29.08 28.90 -12.02
CA GLU A 265 -27.96 29.81 -11.77
C GLU A 265 -27.12 30.04 -13.04
N PRO A 266 -26.64 31.26 -13.31
CA PRO A 266 -25.76 31.53 -14.44
C PRO A 266 -24.38 30.89 -14.22
N GLU A 267 -23.85 30.26 -15.27
CA GLU A 267 -22.50 29.70 -15.29
C GLU A 267 -21.44 30.77 -14.94
N PRO A 268 -20.44 30.47 -14.10
CA PRO A 268 -19.38 31.42 -13.77
C PRO A 268 -18.47 31.66 -14.99
N GLU A 269 -18.17 32.94 -15.26
CA GLU A 269 -17.17 33.34 -16.25
C GLU A 269 -15.77 32.80 -15.87
N PRO A 270 -14.93 32.45 -16.85
CA PRO A 270 -13.60 31.92 -16.58
C PRO A 270 -12.69 33.00 -15.97
N GLU A 271 -12.05 32.68 -14.84
CA GLU A 271 -11.03 33.52 -14.21
C GLU A 271 -9.81 33.68 -15.14
N PRO A 272 -9.18 34.86 -15.19
CA PRO A 272 -7.98 35.08 -15.98
C PRO A 272 -6.78 34.30 -15.40
N GLU A 273 -6.02 33.64 -16.28
CA GLU A 273 -4.79 32.93 -15.93
C GLU A 273 -3.78 33.87 -15.27
N PRO A 274 -3.09 33.44 -14.18
CA PRO A 274 -2.09 34.26 -13.53
C PRO A 274 -0.83 34.39 -14.40
N GLU A 275 -0.34 35.62 -14.55
CA GLU A 275 0.95 35.92 -15.19
C GLU A 275 2.11 35.31 -14.37
N PRO A 276 3.17 34.78 -15.02
CA PRO A 276 4.30 34.21 -14.30
C PRO A 276 5.11 35.31 -13.60
N GLU A 277 5.26 35.19 -12.28
CA GLU A 277 6.17 36.03 -11.50
C GLU A 277 7.63 35.73 -11.89
N PRO A 278 8.52 36.75 -11.93
CA PRO A 278 9.93 36.51 -12.17
C PRO A 278 10.55 35.82 -10.95
N GLU A 279 11.14 34.64 -11.17
CA GLU A 279 11.91 33.91 -10.15
C GLU A 279 13.08 34.79 -9.68
N GLU A 280 12.99 35.31 -8.45
CA GLU A 280 14.15 35.86 -7.76
C GLU A 280 15.08 34.71 -7.39
N ASP A 281 16.31 34.76 -7.90
CA ASP A 281 17.41 33.83 -7.63
C ASP A 281 17.89 34.01 -6.17
N ILE A 282 17.13 33.46 -5.23
CA ILE A 282 17.47 33.37 -3.82
C ILE A 282 18.10 32.01 -3.56
N LEU A 283 19.39 32.04 -3.19
CA LEU A 283 20.35 30.94 -2.98
C LEU A 283 21.12 30.61 -4.26
N GLY A 284 22.42 30.97 -4.26
CA GLY A 284 23.41 30.72 -5.33
C GLY A 284 23.66 29.23 -5.65
N VAL A 285 22.61 28.54 -6.06
CA VAL A 285 22.58 27.13 -6.47
C VAL A 285 23.41 26.93 -7.73
N ALA A 286 23.51 27.95 -8.59
CA ALA A 286 24.38 27.93 -9.77
C ALA A 286 25.87 27.83 -9.40
N GLU A 287 26.34 28.65 -8.47
CA GLU A 287 27.74 28.59 -7.98
C GLU A 287 28.03 27.30 -7.22
N ALA A 288 27.05 26.80 -6.45
CA ALA A 288 27.19 25.53 -5.74
C ALA A 288 27.33 24.34 -6.71
N ARG A 289 26.54 24.34 -7.81
CA ARG A 289 26.58 23.32 -8.85
C ARG A 289 27.90 23.31 -9.62
N GLU A 290 28.45 24.49 -9.91
CA GLU A 290 29.74 24.60 -10.60
C GLU A 290 30.90 24.07 -9.75
N LYS A 291 30.93 24.41 -8.45
CA LYS A 291 31.94 23.88 -7.51
C LYS A 291 31.85 22.36 -7.36
N LEU A 292 30.64 21.81 -7.37
CA LEU A 292 30.42 20.37 -7.26
C LEU A 292 30.91 19.63 -8.52
N LEU A 293 30.64 20.18 -9.71
CA LEU A 293 31.15 19.63 -10.98
C LEU A 293 32.68 19.67 -11.06
N ALA A 294 33.30 20.77 -10.61
CA ALA A 294 34.75 20.89 -10.58
C ALA A 294 35.40 19.88 -9.59
N ALA A 295 34.77 19.65 -8.44
CA ALA A 295 35.24 18.67 -7.46
C ALA A 295 35.11 17.22 -7.97
N VAL A 296 34.04 16.91 -8.71
CA VAL A 296 33.84 15.59 -9.33
C VAL A 296 34.89 15.33 -10.41
N ALA A 297 35.21 16.33 -11.25
CA ALA A 297 36.24 16.22 -12.27
C ALA A 297 37.64 16.01 -11.68
N ALA A 298 37.95 16.60 -10.52
CA ALA A 298 39.24 16.44 -9.84
C ALA A 298 39.43 15.07 -9.18
N LEU A 299 38.34 14.31 -8.94
CA LEU A 299 38.38 12.98 -8.33
C LEU A 299 38.43 11.85 -9.36
N GLN A 300 38.31 12.16 -10.65
CA GLN A 300 38.34 11.17 -11.71
C GLN A 300 39.82 10.81 -12.03
N PRO A 301 40.24 9.55 -11.89
CA PRO A 301 41.61 9.16 -12.20
C PRO A 301 41.92 9.40 -13.69
N PRO A 302 43.16 9.75 -14.06
CA PRO A 302 43.52 9.96 -15.46
C PRO A 302 43.20 8.69 -16.25
N GLU A 303 42.53 8.86 -17.40
CA GLU A 303 42.24 7.75 -18.31
C GLU A 303 43.54 6.99 -18.62
N PRO A 304 43.54 5.65 -18.60
CA PRO A 304 44.74 4.89 -18.89
C PRO A 304 45.20 5.23 -20.32
N GLU A 305 46.48 5.57 -20.47
CA GLU A 305 47.10 5.75 -21.79
C GLU A 305 46.90 4.43 -22.57
N LEU A 306 45.98 4.46 -23.54
CA LEU A 306 45.70 3.35 -24.45
C LEU A 306 46.98 3.00 -25.21
N SER A 307 47.27 1.71 -25.35
CA SER A 307 48.44 1.29 -26.14
C SER A 307 48.28 1.70 -27.61
N ASP A 308 49.38 1.93 -28.33
CA ASP A 308 49.36 2.40 -29.73
C ASP A 308 48.47 1.50 -30.63
N GLU A 309 48.40 0.19 -30.35
CA GLU A 309 47.51 -0.75 -31.05
C GLU A 309 46.02 -0.51 -30.80
N GLU A 310 45.62 -0.09 -29.59
CA GLU A 310 44.22 0.18 -29.25
C GLU A 310 43.76 1.53 -29.80
N ALA A 311 44.66 2.51 -29.88
CA ALA A 311 44.40 3.79 -30.53
C ALA A 311 44.20 3.61 -32.05
N GLU A 312 45.03 2.79 -32.70
CA GLU A 312 44.87 2.44 -34.12
C GLU A 312 43.57 1.66 -34.38
N ALA A 313 43.21 0.71 -33.50
CA ALA A 313 41.96 -0.05 -33.62
C ALA A 313 40.72 0.84 -33.49
N ARG A 314 40.76 1.85 -32.61
CA ARG A 314 39.66 2.81 -32.44
C ARG A 314 39.54 3.76 -33.62
N ALA A 315 40.67 4.24 -34.17
CA ALA A 315 40.68 5.06 -35.37
C ALA A 315 40.17 4.29 -36.60
N LEU A 316 40.50 2.99 -36.72
CA LEU A 316 39.97 2.14 -37.77
C LEU A 316 38.45 1.92 -37.62
N ALA A 317 37.97 1.71 -36.40
CA ALA A 317 36.55 1.53 -36.13
C ALA A 317 35.74 2.80 -36.49
N GLU A 318 36.25 3.98 -36.12
CA GLU A 318 35.62 5.26 -36.44
C GLU A 318 35.65 5.57 -37.94
N ALA A 319 36.73 5.17 -38.65
CA ALA A 319 36.80 5.28 -40.10
C ALA A 319 35.76 4.37 -40.80
N ILE A 320 35.60 3.13 -40.33
CA ILE A 320 34.60 2.18 -40.86
C ILE A 320 33.17 2.70 -40.60
N GLU A 321 32.92 3.30 -39.44
CA GLU A 321 31.61 3.84 -39.09
C GLU A 321 31.25 5.09 -39.91
N ASN A 322 32.24 5.95 -40.18
CA ASN A 322 32.08 7.09 -41.09
C ASN A 322 31.90 6.67 -42.56
N GLU A 323 32.60 5.63 -43.03
CA GLU A 323 32.37 5.07 -44.36
C GLU A 323 30.96 4.48 -44.47
N ARG A 324 30.49 3.78 -43.44
CA ARG A 324 29.11 3.28 -43.37
C ARG A 324 28.08 4.41 -43.45
N ARG A 325 28.30 5.51 -42.73
CA ARG A 325 27.44 6.69 -42.81
C ARG A 325 27.41 7.33 -44.20
N GLN A 326 28.52 7.32 -44.93
CA GLN A 326 28.59 7.87 -46.29
C GLN A 326 27.91 6.98 -47.35
N PHE A 327 27.67 5.70 -47.05
CA PHE A 327 26.96 4.78 -47.94
C PHE A 327 25.45 4.69 -47.68
N ASP A 328 24.98 5.22 -46.56
CA ASP A 328 23.56 5.24 -46.16
C ASP A 328 22.83 6.58 -46.48
N ASP A 329 23.53 7.57 -47.07
CA ASP A 329 22.98 8.83 -47.66
C ASP A 329 23.03 8.81 -49.21
#